data_AF-A0A9P3CNU7-F1
#
_entry.id   AF-A0A9P3CNU7-F1
#
_cell.length_a   1.000
_cell.length_b   1.000
_cell.length_c   1.000
_cell.angle_alpha   90.00
_cell.angle_beta   90.00
_cell.angle_gamma   90.00
#
_symmetry.space_group_name_H-M   'P 1'
#
loop_
_entity.id
_entity.type
_entity.pdbx_description
1 polymer ?
#
loop_
_entity_poly.entity_id
_entity_poly.type
_entity_poly.pdbx_seq_one_letter_code
_entity_poly.pdbx_strand_id
1 'polypeptide(L)'
;MQIDAQERSSLISNVGQWRDMLCADPRDRLYALLGLIDWTKSECEPIVPDYSKSAWDIAVDLAEPLGLIQIQACLRAFQLDAHHVDMLAAVRKQRDLLGQEKAGRAVPSSTQLIKDTALSDFEDFSLVHCARLYLSEDGKLSARVRRSEAYFDVASPKKFLEFARSADERTEVLSQIKDFTLVYARGALAGLLCAGAKSGDILIPIGSTSRCVCLVVRPQTSGEELCDVIGQGFLMNYYCLDPHDNKPGCECYSTLKSNRKIFLANPTIRLTAEEALVLIGQDFEEGTGRTNKYNARARMLRLVTPPVAQPFGVVNLLTRAASWGSDSIDLEELSDNWIDESSSEDTSDHTDQSESDESSDEGHIGD
;
A
#
# COMPACT_ATOMS: atom_id res chain seq x y z
N MET A 1 -22.56 15.08 6.79
CA MET A 1 -22.66 14.62 8.19
C MET A 1 -21.27 14.20 8.64
N GLN A 2 -20.58 15.08 9.37
CA GLN A 2 -19.18 14.88 9.75
C GLN A 2 -19.15 14.44 11.21
N ILE A 3 -18.93 13.15 11.45
CA ILE A 3 -18.16 12.79 12.63
C ILE A 3 -16.78 13.42 12.45
N ASP A 4 -16.22 13.98 13.52
CA ASP A 4 -14.85 14.47 13.48
C ASP A 4 -13.97 13.37 12.84
N ALA A 5 -13.28 13.73 11.76
CA ALA A 5 -12.45 12.79 11.01
C ALA A 5 -11.43 12.11 11.96
N GLN A 6 -11.05 12.80 13.03
CA GLN A 6 -10.17 12.30 14.09
C GLN A 6 -10.79 11.16 14.93
N GLU A 7 -12.06 11.27 15.33
CA GLU A 7 -12.75 10.21 16.06
C GLU A 7 -12.99 8.98 15.18
N ARG A 8 -13.39 9.17 13.91
CA ARG A 8 -13.52 8.07 12.94
C ARG A 8 -12.20 7.35 12.70
N SER A 9 -11.12 8.12 12.51
CA SER A 9 -9.78 7.59 12.31
C SER A 9 -9.29 6.77 13.51
N SER A 10 -9.58 7.24 14.73
CA SER A 10 -9.19 6.54 15.97
C SER A 10 -9.94 5.22 16.15
N LEU A 11 -11.26 5.22 15.90
CA LEU A 11 -12.06 3.99 15.92
C LEU A 11 -11.53 2.98 14.91
N ILE A 12 -11.27 3.39 13.67
CA ILE A 12 -10.85 2.49 12.59
C ILE A 12 -9.43 1.98 12.79
N SER A 13 -8.52 2.81 13.31
CA SER A 13 -7.18 2.38 13.69
C SER A 13 -7.23 1.29 14.77
N ASN A 14 -8.19 1.37 15.69
CA ASN A 14 -8.42 0.33 16.67
C ASN A 14 -9.02 -0.93 16.04
N VAL A 15 -9.93 -0.84 15.06
CA VAL A 15 -10.57 -2.02 14.41
C VAL A 15 -9.54 -3.08 13.98
N GLY A 16 -8.37 -2.66 13.48
CA GLY A 16 -7.30 -3.57 13.08
C GLY A 16 -6.78 -4.49 14.21
N GLN A 17 -6.88 -4.07 15.47
CA GLN A 17 -6.48 -4.84 16.65
C GLN A 17 -7.49 -5.95 17.00
N TRP A 18 -8.73 -5.86 16.50
CA TRP A 18 -9.81 -6.80 16.84
C TRP A 18 -10.05 -7.87 15.78
N ARG A 19 -9.11 -8.02 14.83
CA ARG A 19 -9.15 -9.09 13.83
C ARG A 19 -9.32 -10.48 14.45
N ASP A 20 -8.75 -10.68 15.64
CA ASP A 20 -8.74 -11.96 16.33
C ASP A 20 -10.06 -12.24 17.10
N MET A 21 -11.04 -11.33 17.02
CA MET A 21 -12.40 -11.64 17.47
C MET A 21 -13.03 -12.72 16.58
N LEU A 22 -13.49 -13.78 17.23
CA LEU A 22 -14.12 -14.96 16.63
C LEU A 22 -15.59 -14.69 16.23
N CYS A 23 -15.86 -13.53 15.65
CA CYS A 23 -17.18 -13.21 15.08
C CYS A 23 -17.43 -14.10 13.87
N ALA A 24 -18.63 -14.70 13.80
CA ALA A 24 -19.05 -15.48 12.63
C ALA A 24 -19.29 -14.58 11.42
N ASP A 25 -19.86 -13.40 11.65
CA ASP A 25 -20.02 -12.36 10.64
C ASP A 25 -18.95 -11.27 10.84
N PRO A 26 -18.12 -10.95 9.83
CA PRO A 26 -17.10 -9.92 9.97
C PRO A 26 -17.69 -8.51 10.25
N ARG A 27 -18.97 -8.27 9.91
CA ARG A 27 -19.67 -7.00 10.19
C ARG A 27 -19.91 -6.78 11.68
N ASP A 28 -20.09 -7.86 12.44
CA ASP A 28 -20.29 -7.80 13.89
C ASP A 28 -19.13 -7.11 14.60
N ARG A 29 -17.91 -7.20 14.06
CA ARG A 29 -16.74 -6.52 14.63
C ARG A 29 -16.89 -5.01 14.61
N LEU A 30 -17.33 -4.46 13.47
CA LEU A 30 -17.58 -3.03 13.34
C LEU A 30 -18.76 -2.62 14.22
N TYR A 31 -19.87 -3.37 14.17
CA TYR A 31 -21.07 -3.02 14.94
C TYR A 31 -20.85 -3.11 16.45
N ALA A 32 -20.02 -4.06 16.91
CA ALA A 32 -19.60 -4.12 18.30
C ALA A 32 -18.83 -2.86 18.71
N LEU A 33 -17.89 -2.39 17.87
CA LEU A 33 -17.13 -1.16 18.12
C LEU A 33 -18.02 0.09 18.12
N LEU A 34 -18.97 0.17 17.18
CA LEU A 34 -19.96 1.23 17.15
C LEU A 34 -20.85 1.21 18.41
N GLY A 35 -21.09 0.03 18.99
CA GLY A 35 -21.80 -0.13 20.26
C GLY A 35 -21.03 0.36 21.48
N LEU A 36 -19.71 0.57 21.40
CA LEU A 36 -18.89 1.13 22.48
C LEU A 36 -18.91 2.66 22.52
N ILE A 37 -19.40 3.31 21.46
CA ILE A 37 -19.47 4.76 21.37
C ILE A 37 -20.68 5.25 22.15
N ASP A 38 -20.46 6.20 23.06
CA ASP A 38 -21.54 6.91 23.73
C ASP A 38 -22.13 7.97 22.79
N TRP A 39 -23.02 7.52 21.90
CA TRP A 39 -23.66 8.38 20.91
C TRP A 39 -24.49 9.51 21.53
N THR A 40 -24.86 9.43 22.82
CA THR A 40 -25.59 10.53 23.48
C THR A 40 -24.71 11.76 23.72
N LYS A 41 -23.39 11.57 23.72
CA LYS A 41 -22.39 12.64 23.84
C LYS A 41 -21.74 13.03 22.52
N SER A 42 -21.98 12.25 21.47
CA SER A 42 -21.46 12.56 20.14
C SER A 42 -22.41 13.52 19.42
N GLU A 43 -21.87 14.48 18.67
CA GLU A 43 -22.66 15.36 17.80
C GLU A 43 -23.14 14.64 16.52
N CYS A 44 -22.91 13.33 16.42
CA CYS A 44 -23.06 12.55 15.21
C CYS A 44 -24.23 11.60 15.28
N GLU A 45 -24.92 11.41 14.15
CA GLU A 45 -25.96 10.40 14.07
C GLU A 45 -25.37 8.99 14.27
N PRO A 46 -25.97 8.16 15.14
CA PRO A 46 -25.53 6.79 15.35
C PRO A 46 -25.53 6.00 14.06
N ILE A 47 -24.42 5.32 13.77
CA ILE A 47 -24.39 4.35 12.68
C ILE A 47 -25.18 3.11 13.14
N VAL A 48 -26.37 2.91 12.56
CA VAL A 48 -27.22 1.76 12.87
C VAL A 48 -26.74 0.53 12.09
N PRO A 49 -26.61 -0.65 12.73
CA PRO A 49 -26.29 -1.88 12.03
C PRO A 49 -27.28 -2.19 10.89
N ASP A 50 -26.77 -2.37 9.68
CA ASP A 50 -27.53 -2.68 8.48
C ASP A 50 -27.03 -3.98 7.84
N TYR A 51 -27.59 -5.10 8.32
CA TYR A 51 -27.24 -6.43 7.81
C TYR A 51 -27.81 -6.73 6.42
N SER A 52 -28.55 -5.80 5.80
CA SER A 52 -28.95 -5.92 4.39
C SER A 52 -27.79 -5.62 3.44
N LYS A 53 -26.79 -4.85 3.90
CA LYS A 53 -25.56 -4.55 3.15
C LYS A 53 -24.51 -5.63 3.34
N SER A 54 -23.79 -5.96 2.28
CA SER A 54 -22.62 -6.84 2.39
C SER A 54 -21.48 -6.15 3.15
N ALA A 55 -20.49 -6.92 3.62
CA ALA A 55 -19.28 -6.34 4.20
C ALA A 55 -18.54 -5.44 3.20
N TRP A 56 -18.59 -5.78 1.91
CA TRP A 56 -18.05 -4.96 0.83
C TRP A 56 -18.79 -3.62 0.71
N ASP A 57 -20.13 -3.62 0.67
CA ASP A 57 -20.91 -2.38 0.55
C ASP A 57 -20.66 -1.44 1.73
N ILE A 58 -20.58 -1.99 2.94
CA ILE A 58 -20.23 -1.21 4.13
C ILE A 58 -18.81 -0.64 4.02
N ALA A 59 -17.85 -1.43 3.52
CA ALA A 59 -16.49 -0.94 3.31
C ALA A 59 -16.43 0.19 2.26
N VAL A 60 -17.24 0.12 1.20
CA VAL A 60 -17.35 1.17 0.17
C VAL A 60 -17.91 2.45 0.78
N ASP A 61 -19.02 2.35 1.53
CA ASP A 61 -19.63 3.48 2.22
C ASP A 61 -18.66 4.15 3.22
N LEU A 62 -17.82 3.34 3.87
CA LEU A 62 -16.83 3.83 4.82
C LEU A 62 -15.58 4.39 4.15
N ALA A 63 -15.20 3.99 2.94
CA ALA A 63 -13.90 4.35 2.35
C ALA A 63 -13.79 5.83 1.96
N GLU A 64 -14.89 6.49 1.58
CA GLU A 64 -14.89 7.88 1.12
C GLU A 64 -14.22 8.87 2.11
N PRO A 65 -14.52 8.84 3.42
CA PRO A 65 -13.86 9.70 4.42
C PRO A 65 -12.52 9.18 4.95
N LEU A 66 -11.98 8.06 4.46
CA LEU A 66 -10.82 7.40 5.06
C LEU A 66 -9.53 7.65 4.28
N GLY A 67 -8.40 7.76 4.98
CA GLY A 67 -7.08 7.65 4.35
C GLY A 67 -6.75 6.19 3.96
N LEU A 68 -5.66 5.97 3.24
CA LEU A 68 -5.30 4.62 2.75
C LEU A 68 -4.97 3.70 3.93
N ILE A 69 -4.33 4.21 4.99
CA ILE A 69 -4.08 3.45 6.22
C ILE A 69 -5.38 3.00 6.88
N GLN A 70 -6.39 3.86 6.97
CA GLN A 70 -7.67 3.51 7.58
C GLN A 70 -8.47 2.54 6.69
N ILE A 71 -8.42 2.70 5.37
CA ILE A 71 -8.97 1.70 4.44
C ILE A 71 -8.28 0.34 4.66
N GLN A 72 -6.96 0.33 4.88
CA GLN A 72 -6.23 -0.90 5.19
C GLN A 72 -6.80 -1.58 6.45
N ALA A 73 -7.07 -0.83 7.51
CA ALA A 73 -7.68 -1.37 8.72
C ALA A 73 -9.12 -1.88 8.47
N CYS A 74 -9.90 -1.13 7.69
CA CYS A 74 -11.26 -1.49 7.28
C CYS A 74 -11.29 -2.83 6.54
N LEU A 75 -10.43 -3.02 5.54
CA LEU A 75 -10.34 -4.27 4.77
C LEU A 75 -9.94 -5.46 5.66
N ARG A 76 -9.02 -5.27 6.62
CA ARG A 76 -8.66 -6.32 7.60
C ARG A 76 -9.85 -6.70 8.49
N ALA A 77 -10.60 -5.70 8.95
CA ALA A 77 -11.76 -5.90 9.81
C ALA A 77 -12.79 -6.81 9.15
N PHE A 78 -13.09 -6.49 7.90
CA PHE A 78 -14.09 -7.17 7.10
C PHE A 78 -13.61 -8.45 6.44
N GLN A 79 -12.33 -8.80 6.60
CA GLN A 79 -11.69 -9.94 5.92
C GLN A 79 -11.84 -9.84 4.39
N LEU A 80 -11.77 -8.61 3.86
CA LEU A 80 -11.82 -8.33 2.43
C LEU A 80 -10.41 -8.40 1.85
N ASP A 81 -9.96 -9.61 1.55
CA ASP A 81 -8.66 -9.85 0.94
C ASP A 81 -8.73 -9.94 -0.60
N ALA A 82 -7.57 -10.17 -1.23
CA ALA A 82 -7.43 -10.29 -2.68
C ALA A 82 -8.19 -11.48 -3.30
N HIS A 83 -8.70 -12.41 -2.49
CA HIS A 83 -9.45 -13.58 -2.90
C HIS A 83 -10.95 -13.47 -2.60
N HIS A 84 -11.38 -12.45 -1.86
CA HIS A 84 -12.79 -12.18 -1.59
C HIS A 84 -13.58 -12.02 -2.89
N VAL A 85 -14.78 -12.61 -2.95
CA VAL A 85 -15.59 -12.66 -4.17
C VAL A 85 -15.93 -11.27 -4.72
N ASP A 86 -16.28 -10.34 -3.83
CA ASP A 86 -16.62 -8.96 -4.20
C ASP A 86 -15.39 -8.18 -4.67
N MET A 87 -14.21 -8.42 -4.06
CA MET A 87 -12.95 -7.83 -4.50
C MET A 87 -12.61 -8.30 -5.92
N LEU A 88 -12.75 -9.59 -6.19
CA LEU A 88 -12.55 -10.15 -7.53
C LEU A 88 -13.57 -9.62 -8.54
N ALA A 89 -14.82 -9.43 -8.12
CA ALA A 89 -15.87 -8.84 -8.96
C ALA A 89 -15.57 -7.39 -9.32
N ALA A 90 -15.14 -6.57 -8.34
CA ALA A 90 -14.73 -5.19 -8.54
C ALA A 90 -13.52 -5.08 -9.49
N VAL A 91 -12.51 -5.94 -9.30
CA VAL A 91 -11.35 -6.03 -10.21
C VAL A 91 -11.77 -6.37 -11.65
N ARG A 92 -12.68 -7.34 -11.83
CA ARG A 92 -13.20 -7.72 -13.15
C ARG A 92 -13.96 -6.56 -13.81
N LYS A 93 -14.82 -5.89 -13.04
CA LYS A 93 -15.57 -4.70 -13.48
C LYS A 93 -14.62 -3.61 -14.00
N GLN A 94 -13.56 -3.27 -13.24
CA GLN A 94 -12.56 -2.29 -13.67
C GLN A 94 -11.83 -2.70 -14.95
N ARG A 95 -11.46 -3.98 -15.07
CA ARG A 95 -10.81 -4.51 -16.27
C ARG A 95 -11.71 -4.43 -17.50
N ASP A 96 -12.98 -4.78 -17.35
CA ASP A 96 -13.94 -4.78 -18.46
C ASP A 96 -14.20 -3.35 -18.96
N LEU A 97 -14.24 -2.36 -18.05
CA LEU A 97 -14.32 -0.93 -18.40
C LEU A 97 -13.13 -0.48 -19.27
N LEU A 98 -11.91 -0.83 -18.88
CA LEU A 98 -10.70 -0.52 -19.66
C LEU A 98 -10.63 -1.26 -21.00
N GLY A 99 -11.13 -2.50 -21.04
CA GLY A 99 -11.22 -3.28 -22.27
C GLY A 99 -12.17 -2.64 -23.30
N GLN A 100 -13.30 -2.09 -22.84
CA GLN A 100 -14.25 -1.39 -23.70
C GLN A 100 -13.65 -0.11 -24.31
N GLU A 101 -12.84 0.62 -23.55
CA GLU A 101 -12.15 1.83 -24.02
C GLU A 101 -11.16 1.51 -25.16
N LYS A 102 -10.31 0.48 -24.96
CA LYS A 102 -9.35 0.05 -25.99
C LYS A 102 -10.01 -0.41 -27.28
N ALA A 103 -11.23 -0.93 -27.20
CA ALA A 103 -12.00 -1.34 -28.37
C ALA A 103 -12.60 -0.16 -29.17
N GLY A 104 -12.30 1.09 -28.79
CA GLY A 104 -12.82 2.28 -29.45
C GLY A 104 -14.34 2.45 -29.30
N ARG A 105 -14.97 1.74 -28.36
CA ARG A 105 -16.35 2.03 -27.99
C ARG A 105 -16.35 3.37 -27.28
N ALA A 106 -17.31 4.23 -27.62
CA ALA A 106 -17.52 5.49 -26.95
C ALA A 106 -17.83 5.23 -25.47
N VAL A 107 -16.80 5.27 -24.64
CA VAL A 107 -16.94 5.41 -23.20
C VAL A 107 -17.53 6.81 -22.99
N PRO A 108 -18.56 6.99 -22.15
CA PRO A 108 -19.04 8.31 -21.75
C PRO A 108 -17.82 9.19 -21.45
N SER A 109 -17.79 10.41 -21.99
CA SER A 109 -16.62 11.28 -21.82
C SER A 109 -16.27 11.33 -20.34
N SER A 110 -15.01 10.99 -20.01
CA SER A 110 -14.53 10.80 -18.63
C SER A 110 -14.94 11.97 -17.71
N THR A 111 -15.02 13.18 -18.24
CA THR A 111 -15.48 14.39 -17.54
C THR A 111 -16.93 14.34 -17.03
N GLN A 112 -17.80 13.50 -17.60
CA GLN A 112 -19.21 13.40 -17.22
C GLN A 112 -19.40 12.34 -16.12
N LEU A 113 -18.72 11.19 -16.22
CA LEU A 113 -18.73 10.16 -15.17
C LEU A 113 -18.03 10.64 -13.88
N ILE A 114 -16.98 11.45 -14.02
CA ILE A 114 -16.27 12.09 -12.90
C ILE A 114 -17.17 13.08 -12.14
N LYS A 115 -18.13 13.73 -12.81
CA LYS A 115 -19.04 14.67 -12.14
C LYS A 115 -20.11 13.95 -11.32
N ASP A 116 -20.46 12.73 -11.72
CA ASP A 116 -21.52 11.95 -11.09
C ASP A 116 -20.98 10.98 -10.03
N THR A 117 -19.66 10.72 -10.01
CA THR A 117 -19.01 9.83 -9.03
C THR A 117 -18.21 10.65 -8.03
N ALA A 118 -18.48 10.47 -6.73
CA ALA A 118 -17.66 11.07 -5.69
C ALA A 118 -16.23 10.51 -5.78
N LEU A 119 -15.30 11.37 -6.22
CA LEU A 119 -13.86 11.10 -6.15
C LEU A 119 -13.34 11.71 -4.86
N SER A 120 -12.63 10.91 -4.08
CA SER A 120 -11.88 11.40 -2.93
C SER A 120 -10.42 11.62 -3.35
N ASP A 121 -9.87 12.76 -2.93
CA ASP A 121 -8.43 12.99 -2.97
C ASP A 121 -7.81 12.23 -1.79
N PHE A 122 -7.04 11.18 -2.06
CA PHE A 122 -6.32 10.43 -1.02
C PHE A 122 -4.94 11.04 -0.83
N GLU A 123 -4.80 11.89 0.19
CA GLU A 123 -3.53 12.47 0.65
C GLU A 123 -2.99 11.64 1.82
N ASP A 124 -2.13 10.65 1.53
CA ASP A 124 -1.51 9.82 2.58
C ASP A 124 0.02 9.88 2.55
N PHE A 125 0.57 10.80 1.76
CA PHE A 125 2.00 10.84 1.46
C PHE A 125 2.62 12.16 1.93
N SER A 126 3.38 12.10 3.02
CA SER A 126 4.54 12.98 3.14
C SER A 126 5.42 12.80 1.89
N LEU A 127 6.24 13.81 1.53
CA LEU A 127 7.07 13.79 0.31
C LEU A 127 7.66 12.40 0.03
N VAL A 128 7.17 11.72 -1.00
CA VAL A 128 7.63 10.39 -1.38
C VAL A 128 8.72 10.47 -2.43
N HIS A 129 9.62 9.50 -2.36
CA HIS A 129 10.63 9.30 -3.36
C HIS A 129 10.02 8.59 -4.55
N CYS A 130 10.09 9.23 -5.70
CA CYS A 130 9.62 8.68 -6.96
C CYS A 130 10.83 8.40 -7.86
N ALA A 131 10.68 7.46 -8.79
CA ALA A 131 11.73 7.16 -9.76
C ALA A 131 11.21 7.26 -11.19
N ARG A 132 11.89 8.05 -12.01
CA ARG A 132 11.62 8.08 -13.46
C ARG A 132 12.26 6.86 -14.13
N LEU A 133 11.50 6.20 -14.99
CA LEU A 133 11.97 5.12 -15.83
C LEU A 133 12.74 5.68 -17.02
N TYR A 134 13.82 5.01 -17.41
CA TYR A 134 14.65 5.39 -18.56
C TYR A 134 15.16 4.14 -19.29
N LEU A 135 15.49 4.25 -20.57
CA LEU A 135 16.22 3.21 -21.28
C LEU A 135 17.72 3.36 -21.00
N SER A 136 18.35 2.28 -20.52
CA SER A 136 19.81 2.21 -20.44
C SER A 136 20.43 2.02 -21.83
N GLU A 137 21.76 2.17 -21.91
CA GLU A 137 22.52 2.02 -23.16
C GLU A 137 22.32 0.65 -23.82
N ASP A 138 22.05 -0.39 -23.04
CA ASP A 138 21.75 -1.75 -23.51
C ASP A 138 20.26 -1.96 -23.88
N GLY A 139 19.48 -0.89 -23.96
CA GLY A 139 18.07 -0.91 -24.36
C GLY A 139 17.11 -1.45 -23.29
N LYS A 140 17.58 -1.69 -22.06
CA LYS A 140 16.71 -2.18 -20.97
C LYS A 140 16.02 -1.03 -20.25
N LEU A 141 14.78 -1.27 -19.82
CA LEU A 141 14.07 -0.32 -18.97
C LEU A 141 14.68 -0.34 -17.56
N SER A 142 15.11 0.82 -17.10
CA SER A 142 15.86 0.99 -15.86
C SER A 142 15.25 2.08 -14.99
N ALA A 143 15.50 1.98 -13.69
CA ALA A 143 15.09 2.98 -12.70
C ALA A 143 16.21 3.25 -11.71
N ARG A 144 16.30 4.48 -11.20
CA ARG A 144 17.22 4.83 -10.11
C ARG A 144 16.62 4.41 -8.77
N VAL A 145 16.82 3.14 -8.41
CA VAL A 145 16.38 2.57 -7.13
C VAL A 145 17.59 2.09 -6.31
N ARG A 146 17.47 2.08 -4.98
CA ARG A 146 18.56 1.61 -4.09
C ARG A 146 18.34 0.16 -3.71
N ARG A 147 19.44 -0.57 -3.52
CA ARG A 147 19.39 -1.87 -2.85
C ARG A 147 19.24 -1.67 -1.33
N SER A 148 18.16 -2.17 -0.73
CA SER A 148 17.96 -2.20 0.72
C SER A 148 18.62 -3.43 1.31
N GLU A 149 19.50 -3.24 2.29
CA GLU A 149 20.14 -4.32 3.03
C GLU A 149 19.23 -4.91 4.12
N ALA A 150 18.12 -4.25 4.47
CA ALA A 150 17.28 -4.66 5.59
C ALA A 150 16.42 -5.92 5.34
N TYR A 151 16.35 -6.42 4.10
CA TYR A 151 15.50 -7.54 3.71
C TYR A 151 16.34 -8.72 3.23
N PHE A 152 16.68 -9.62 4.16
CA PHE A 152 17.57 -10.76 3.91
C PHE A 152 16.87 -12.05 3.45
N ASP A 153 15.54 -12.15 3.57
CA ASP A 153 14.85 -13.44 3.43
C ASP A 153 13.90 -13.53 2.24
N VAL A 154 14.46 -13.47 1.03
CA VAL A 154 13.63 -13.41 -0.18
C VAL A 154 14.28 -14.18 -1.32
N ALA A 155 13.48 -15.05 -1.92
CA ALA A 155 13.83 -15.86 -3.07
C ALA A 155 14.62 -15.05 -4.12
N SER A 156 15.66 -15.65 -4.71
CA SER A 156 16.44 -15.00 -5.75
C SER A 156 15.52 -14.49 -6.87
N PRO A 157 15.82 -13.36 -7.54
CA PRO A 157 15.02 -12.87 -8.66
C PRO A 157 14.76 -13.94 -9.73
N LYS A 158 15.70 -14.88 -9.90
CA LYS A 158 15.54 -16.06 -10.76
C LYS A 158 14.39 -16.96 -10.29
N LYS A 159 14.36 -17.35 -9.01
CA LYS A 159 13.25 -18.15 -8.43
C LYS A 159 11.92 -17.42 -8.54
N PHE A 160 11.92 -16.09 -8.37
CA PHE A 160 10.71 -15.29 -8.56
C PHE A 160 10.21 -15.33 -10.01
N LEU A 161 11.11 -15.16 -10.99
CA LEU A 161 10.75 -15.27 -12.40
C LEU A 161 10.33 -16.69 -12.79
N GLU A 162 10.96 -17.72 -12.22
CA GLU A 162 10.54 -19.11 -12.39
C GLU A 162 9.14 -19.34 -11.82
N PHE A 163 8.84 -18.79 -10.63
CA PHE A 163 7.50 -18.79 -10.06
C PHE A 163 6.50 -18.08 -10.98
N ALA A 164 6.81 -16.85 -11.40
CA ALA A 164 5.98 -16.06 -12.31
C ALA A 164 5.65 -16.81 -13.61
N ARG A 165 6.63 -17.52 -14.17
CA ARG A 165 6.49 -18.29 -15.42
C ARG A 165 5.81 -19.65 -15.24
N SER A 166 5.99 -20.31 -14.10
CA SER A 166 5.39 -21.63 -13.83
C SER A 166 3.94 -21.53 -13.36
N ALA A 167 3.51 -20.37 -12.87
CA ALA A 167 2.14 -20.16 -12.43
C ALA A 167 1.11 -20.14 -13.58
N ASP A 168 1.59 -20.15 -14.83
CA ASP A 168 0.83 -20.21 -16.10
C ASP A 168 -0.04 -21.49 -16.23
N GLU A 169 0.27 -22.57 -15.50
CA GLU A 169 -0.42 -23.87 -15.71
C GLU A 169 -1.64 -24.15 -14.82
N ARG A 170 -1.78 -23.49 -13.66
CA ARG A 170 -2.80 -23.88 -12.65
C ARG A 170 -3.89 -22.86 -12.41
N THR A 171 -3.75 -21.64 -12.91
CA THR A 171 -4.73 -20.57 -12.68
C THR A 171 -4.90 -19.69 -13.90
N GLU A 172 -6.12 -19.66 -14.44
CA GLU A 172 -6.55 -18.88 -15.61
C GLU A 172 -6.25 -17.36 -15.51
N VAL A 173 -6.09 -16.86 -14.29
CA VAL A 173 -5.73 -15.45 -14.04
C VAL A 173 -4.23 -15.20 -14.28
N LEU A 174 -3.37 -16.17 -13.94
CA LEU A 174 -1.91 -16.00 -14.06
C LEU A 174 -1.44 -16.21 -15.51
N SER A 175 -2.20 -16.97 -16.31
CA SER A 175 -1.94 -17.09 -17.75
C SER A 175 -2.17 -15.80 -18.53
N GLN A 176 -2.77 -14.79 -17.90
CA GLN A 176 -2.89 -13.43 -18.46
C GLN A 176 -1.65 -12.58 -18.17
N ILE A 177 -0.78 -13.00 -17.25
CA ILE A 177 0.48 -12.32 -16.90
C ILE A 177 1.59 -12.72 -17.89
N LYS A 178 1.28 -12.72 -19.18
CA LYS A 178 2.29 -12.96 -20.22
C LYS A 178 3.09 -11.71 -20.52
N ASP A 179 2.49 -10.56 -20.27
CA ASP A 179 3.07 -9.27 -20.56
C ASP A 179 3.34 -8.51 -19.26
N PHE A 180 4.61 -8.46 -18.88
CA PHE A 180 5.12 -7.56 -17.84
C PHE A 180 6.46 -7.00 -18.27
N THR A 181 6.79 -5.85 -17.73
CA THR A 181 8.03 -5.14 -18.06
C THR A 181 9.03 -5.33 -16.93
N LEU A 182 10.21 -5.86 -17.26
CA LEU A 182 11.32 -5.95 -16.33
C LEU A 182 11.95 -4.57 -16.12
N VAL A 183 12.16 -4.18 -14.86
CA VAL A 183 12.91 -2.96 -14.53
C VAL A 183 14.25 -3.31 -13.90
N TYR A 184 15.32 -2.67 -14.37
CA TYR A 184 16.68 -2.91 -13.93
C TYR A 184 17.24 -1.75 -13.10
N ALA A 185 18.20 -2.07 -12.24
CA ALA A 185 18.98 -1.08 -11.50
C ALA A 185 20.43 -1.55 -11.45
N ARG A 186 21.35 -0.73 -11.99
CA ARG A 186 22.79 -1.03 -12.08
C ARG A 186 23.06 -2.42 -12.69
N GLY A 187 22.34 -2.76 -13.77
CA GLY A 187 22.48 -4.03 -14.48
C GLY A 187 21.81 -5.25 -13.82
N ALA A 188 21.26 -5.11 -12.61
CA ALA A 188 20.55 -6.18 -11.92
C ALA A 188 19.03 -6.00 -12.02
N LEU A 189 18.29 -7.12 -12.01
CA LEU A 189 16.82 -7.09 -12.03
C LEU A 189 16.29 -6.50 -10.72
N ALA A 190 15.56 -5.38 -10.84
CA ALA A 190 15.07 -4.61 -9.71
C ALA A 190 13.59 -4.78 -9.43
N GLY A 191 12.77 -5.14 -10.41
CA GLY A 191 11.34 -5.31 -10.23
C GLY A 191 10.61 -5.73 -11.50
N LEU A 192 9.29 -5.86 -11.38
CA LEU A 192 8.37 -6.08 -12.48
C LEU A 192 7.32 -4.99 -12.48
N LEU A 193 6.98 -4.49 -13.67
CA LEU A 193 5.98 -3.47 -13.90
C LEU A 193 4.90 -3.99 -14.86
N CYS A 194 3.76 -3.32 -14.90
CA CYS A 194 2.73 -3.58 -15.90
C CYS A 194 3.29 -3.47 -17.33
N ALA A 195 2.73 -4.23 -18.27
CA ALA A 195 3.14 -4.27 -19.67
C ALA A 195 3.23 -2.88 -20.34
N GLY A 196 2.36 -1.94 -19.95
CA GLY A 196 2.29 -0.59 -20.52
C GLY A 196 3.42 0.35 -20.09
N ALA A 197 4.29 -0.07 -19.17
CA ALA A 197 5.37 0.75 -18.64
C ALA A 197 6.46 1.00 -19.70
N LYS A 198 6.87 2.26 -19.86
CA LYS A 198 7.90 2.68 -20.83
C LYS A 198 8.82 3.77 -20.26
N SER A 199 9.84 4.12 -21.03
CA SER A 199 10.75 5.22 -20.70
C SER A 199 9.99 6.55 -20.54
N GLY A 200 10.33 7.30 -19.49
CA GLY A 200 9.66 8.56 -19.14
C GLY A 200 8.54 8.42 -18.12
N ASP A 201 7.99 7.22 -17.93
CA ASP A 201 7.00 6.95 -16.87
C ASP A 201 7.66 7.10 -15.48
N ILE A 202 6.84 7.27 -14.45
CA ILE A 202 7.25 7.54 -13.08
C ILE A 202 6.72 6.43 -12.17
N LEU A 203 7.58 5.89 -11.31
CA LEU A 203 7.23 5.00 -10.23
C LEU A 203 6.91 5.81 -8.98
N ILE A 204 5.72 5.60 -8.42
CA ILE A 204 5.26 6.22 -7.17
C ILE A 204 5.00 5.10 -6.17
N PRO A 205 5.66 5.07 -5.01
CA PRO A 205 5.39 4.04 -4.01
C PRO A 205 3.95 4.17 -3.49
N ILE A 206 3.29 3.03 -3.25
CA ILE A 206 1.94 3.01 -2.68
C ILE A 206 1.96 2.30 -1.34
N GLY A 207 1.30 2.90 -0.36
CA GLY A 207 1.12 2.34 0.97
C GLY A 207 2.33 2.49 1.87
N SER A 208 2.07 2.59 3.17
CA SER A 208 3.09 2.78 4.21
C SER A 208 3.91 1.52 4.49
N THR A 209 3.33 0.34 4.26
CA THR A 209 3.88 -0.94 4.74
C THR A 209 4.69 -1.72 3.70
N SER A 210 4.46 -1.48 2.39
CA SER A 210 5.17 -2.21 1.34
C SER A 210 5.88 -1.26 0.37
N ARG A 211 7.09 -0.82 0.76
CA ARG A 211 8.01 0.04 -0.04
C ARG A 211 8.40 -0.54 -1.41
N CYS A 212 7.90 -1.73 -1.71
CA CYS A 212 8.13 -2.44 -2.95
C CYS A 212 7.01 -2.20 -3.95
N VAL A 213 5.82 -1.73 -3.57
CA VAL A 213 4.69 -1.57 -4.51
C VAL A 213 4.71 -0.18 -5.08
N CYS A 214 4.47 -0.06 -6.38
CA CYS A 214 4.43 1.24 -7.04
C CYS A 214 3.25 1.35 -8.02
N LEU A 215 2.67 2.55 -8.11
CA LEU A 215 1.96 2.97 -9.32
C LEU A 215 2.99 3.26 -10.41
N VAL A 216 2.65 2.89 -11.64
CA VAL A 216 3.32 3.38 -12.84
C VAL A 216 2.45 4.48 -13.41
N VAL A 217 2.94 5.71 -13.39
CA VAL A 217 2.20 6.86 -13.91
C VAL A 217 2.92 7.51 -15.09
N ARG A 218 2.18 8.19 -15.95
CA ARG A 218 2.70 8.88 -17.13
C ARG A 218 2.31 10.35 -17.11
N PRO A 219 3.27 11.28 -17.15
CA PRO A 219 2.97 12.70 -17.28
C PRO A 219 2.14 13.00 -18.53
N GLN A 220 1.11 13.83 -18.40
CA GLN A 220 0.33 14.31 -19.52
C GLN A 220 1.13 15.34 -20.33
N THR A 221 0.87 15.43 -21.64
CA THR A 221 1.57 16.39 -22.52
C THR A 221 1.16 17.84 -22.26
N SER A 222 -0.03 18.05 -21.68
CA SER A 222 -0.62 19.37 -21.43
C SER A 222 -0.23 20.02 -20.08
N GLY A 223 0.51 19.31 -19.21
CA GLY A 223 0.97 19.84 -17.93
C GLY A 223 1.82 18.82 -17.18
N GLU A 224 2.96 19.25 -16.63
CA GLU A 224 3.91 18.34 -15.96
C GLU A 224 3.41 17.77 -14.63
N GLU A 225 2.37 18.37 -14.04
CA GLU A 225 1.85 18.00 -12.72
C GLU A 225 0.80 16.88 -12.79
N LEU A 226 0.02 16.79 -13.87
CA LEU A 226 -1.01 15.76 -14.01
C LEU A 226 -0.43 14.51 -14.68
N CYS A 227 -0.66 13.36 -14.04
CA CYS A 227 -0.22 12.07 -14.51
C CYS A 227 -1.38 11.09 -14.65
N ASP A 228 -1.28 10.26 -15.70
CA ASP A 228 -2.19 9.16 -15.95
C ASP A 228 -1.69 7.89 -15.28
N VAL A 229 -2.57 7.10 -14.64
CA VAL A 229 -2.19 5.80 -14.09
C VAL A 229 -2.14 4.77 -15.22
N ILE A 230 -0.94 4.29 -15.54
CA ILE A 230 -0.71 3.29 -16.59
C ILE A 230 -0.95 1.87 -16.05
N GLY A 231 -0.66 1.67 -14.77
CA GLY A 231 -0.83 0.39 -14.09
C GLY A 231 -0.05 0.35 -12.79
N GLN A 232 0.34 -0.86 -12.40
CA GLN A 232 1.06 -1.12 -11.16
C GLN A 232 2.36 -1.87 -11.43
N GLY A 233 3.24 -1.85 -10.45
CA GLY A 233 4.43 -2.66 -10.42
C GLY A 233 4.87 -2.95 -9.00
N PHE A 234 5.90 -3.77 -8.89
CA PHE A 234 6.61 -3.92 -7.64
C PHE A 234 8.11 -4.13 -7.86
N LEU A 235 8.88 -3.61 -6.93
CA LEU A 235 10.29 -3.84 -6.76
C LEU A 235 10.51 -5.17 -6.01
N MET A 236 11.62 -5.84 -6.31
CA MET A 236 12.09 -6.96 -5.49
C MET A 236 12.40 -6.43 -4.09
N ASN A 237 12.23 -7.26 -3.06
CA ASN A 237 12.32 -6.84 -1.65
C ASN A 237 13.64 -6.19 -1.22
N TYR A 238 14.72 -6.45 -1.93
CA TYR A 238 16.00 -5.80 -1.69
C TYR A 238 16.13 -4.51 -2.49
N TYR A 239 15.08 -3.96 -3.09
CA TYR A 239 15.06 -2.64 -3.71
C TYR A 239 13.97 -1.75 -3.13
N CYS A 240 14.26 -0.46 -3.03
CA CYS A 240 13.29 0.55 -2.64
C CYS A 240 13.50 1.85 -3.43
N LEU A 241 12.40 2.61 -3.53
CA LEU A 241 12.41 4.03 -3.86
C LEU A 241 12.81 4.78 -2.58
N ASP A 242 14.11 4.87 -2.32
CA ASP A 242 14.64 5.13 -0.97
C ASP A 242 14.39 6.54 -0.44
N PRO A 243 13.69 6.70 0.72
CA PRO A 243 13.57 7.95 1.46
C PRO A 243 14.56 8.16 2.60
N HIS A 244 15.38 7.17 2.97
CA HIS A 244 16.14 7.22 4.22
C HIS A 244 17.60 6.77 4.04
N ASP A 245 18.47 7.76 3.82
CA ASP A 245 19.77 7.83 4.50
C ASP A 245 19.70 8.71 5.77
N ASN A 246 18.48 8.98 6.27
CA ASN A 246 18.26 9.57 7.60
C ASN A 246 18.47 8.51 8.70
N LYS A 247 19.59 7.77 8.67
CA LYS A 247 20.19 7.39 9.94
C LYS A 247 20.94 8.64 10.41
N PRO A 248 20.43 9.39 11.41
CA PRO A 248 21.25 10.40 12.06
C PRO A 248 22.52 9.68 12.55
N GLY A 249 23.65 9.94 11.89
CA GLY A 249 24.93 9.27 12.17
C GLY A 249 25.73 8.73 10.98
N CYS A 250 25.20 8.68 9.74
CA CYS A 250 26.09 8.42 8.59
C CYS A 250 26.78 9.72 8.15
N GLU A 251 28.10 9.79 8.31
CA GLU A 251 28.93 10.90 7.80
C GLU A 251 28.82 11.07 6.26
N CYS A 252 28.29 10.07 5.56
CA CYS A 252 27.98 10.12 4.13
C CYS A 252 26.83 11.10 3.76
N TYR A 253 26.00 11.52 4.74
CA TYR A 253 24.84 12.37 4.51
C TYR A 253 25.22 13.77 4.00
N SER A 254 26.35 14.34 4.43
CA SER A 254 26.81 15.66 4.00
C SER A 254 27.35 15.68 2.56
N THR A 255 27.95 14.58 2.11
CA THR A 255 28.52 14.43 0.75
C THR A 255 27.46 14.00 -0.28
N LEU A 256 26.37 13.37 0.14
CA LEU A 256 25.25 12.99 -0.74
C LEU A 256 24.38 14.18 -1.18
N LYS A 257 24.39 15.30 -0.43
CA LYS A 257 23.56 16.49 -0.70
C LYS A 257 23.88 17.23 -2.00
N SER A 258 25.10 17.14 -2.53
CA SER A 258 25.54 18.04 -3.61
C SER A 258 25.31 17.55 -5.04
N ASN A 259 25.00 16.27 -5.27
CA ASN A 259 25.06 15.70 -6.64
C ASN A 259 23.90 14.77 -7.05
N ARG A 260 22.86 14.59 -6.23
CA ARG A 260 21.68 13.80 -6.64
C ARG A 260 20.46 14.68 -6.73
N LYS A 261 19.98 14.90 -7.97
CA LYS A 261 18.62 15.37 -8.23
C LYS A 261 17.65 14.29 -7.74
N ILE A 262 17.23 14.37 -6.48
CA ILE A 262 16.19 13.53 -5.90
C ILE A 262 14.85 14.04 -6.45
N PHE A 263 14.04 13.14 -6.98
CA PHE A 263 12.70 13.44 -7.43
C PHE A 263 11.73 13.13 -6.29
N LEU A 264 11.40 14.17 -5.52
CA LEU A 264 10.39 14.14 -4.47
C LEU A 264 9.07 14.64 -5.06
N ALA A 265 8.01 13.89 -4.79
CA ALA A 265 6.66 14.31 -5.12
C ALA A 265 5.75 14.17 -3.91
N ASN A 266 4.74 15.02 -3.81
CA ASN A 266 3.57 14.78 -2.98
C ASN A 266 2.43 14.36 -3.92
N PRO A 267 2.25 13.03 -4.16
CA PRO A 267 1.22 12.54 -5.06
C PRO A 267 -0.14 12.56 -4.38
N THR A 268 -1.09 13.30 -4.96
CA THR A 268 -2.51 13.16 -4.64
C THR A 268 -3.12 12.22 -5.66
N ILE A 269 -3.76 11.13 -5.22
CA ILE A 269 -4.40 10.14 -6.09
C ILE A 269 -5.91 10.26 -5.95
N ARG A 270 -6.61 10.44 -7.07
CA ARG A 270 -8.08 10.52 -7.14
C ARG A 270 -8.68 9.16 -7.43
N LEU A 271 -9.33 8.57 -6.44
CA LEU A 271 -9.95 7.25 -6.59
C LEU A 271 -11.42 7.33 -6.18
N THR A 272 -12.23 6.49 -6.79
CA THR A 272 -13.51 6.10 -6.18
C THR A 272 -13.25 5.25 -4.93
N ALA A 273 -14.23 5.18 -4.03
CA ALA A 273 -14.18 4.28 -2.87
C ALA A 273 -13.88 2.82 -3.28
N GLU A 274 -14.56 2.30 -4.31
CA GLU A 274 -14.31 0.95 -4.85
C GLU A 274 -12.86 0.80 -5.34
N GLU A 275 -12.32 1.78 -6.07
CA GLU A 275 -10.93 1.73 -6.56
C GLU A 275 -9.90 1.78 -5.44
N ALA A 276 -10.13 2.60 -4.41
CA ALA A 276 -9.26 2.65 -3.25
C ALA A 276 -9.24 1.32 -2.49
N LEU A 277 -10.42 0.70 -2.29
CA LEU A 277 -10.53 -0.64 -1.72
C LEU A 277 -9.82 -1.68 -2.57
N VAL A 278 -9.99 -1.66 -3.89
CA VAL A 278 -9.31 -2.60 -4.80
C VAL A 278 -7.80 -2.41 -4.78
N LEU A 279 -7.31 -1.17 -4.80
CA LEU A 279 -5.90 -0.85 -4.79
C LEU A 279 -5.21 -1.40 -3.53
N ILE A 280 -5.80 -1.14 -2.37
CA ILE A 280 -5.26 -1.53 -1.06
C ILE A 280 -5.52 -3.00 -0.77
N GLY A 281 -6.70 -3.51 -1.14
CA GLY A 281 -7.16 -4.89 -0.96
C GLY A 281 -6.24 -5.96 -1.53
N GLN A 282 -5.54 -5.63 -2.62
CA GLN A 282 -4.59 -6.51 -3.27
C GLN A 282 -3.36 -6.87 -2.42
N ASP A 283 -3.10 -6.16 -1.31
CA ASP A 283 -1.97 -6.43 -0.41
C ASP A 283 -2.28 -7.42 0.73
N PHE A 284 -3.53 -7.85 0.89
CA PHE A 284 -3.90 -8.76 1.97
C PHE A 284 -3.79 -10.22 1.56
N GLU A 285 -3.06 -10.98 2.38
CA GLU A 285 -3.11 -12.43 2.35
C GLU A 285 -4.25 -12.94 3.24
N GLU A 286 -4.90 -14.00 2.76
CA GLU A 286 -5.92 -14.75 3.48
C GLU A 286 -5.42 -15.19 4.87
N GLY A 287 -6.23 -14.97 5.90
CA GLY A 287 -6.10 -15.58 7.23
C GLY A 287 -4.93 -15.12 8.11
N THR A 288 -3.90 -14.45 7.59
CA THR A 288 -2.76 -14.03 8.45
C THR A 288 -2.87 -12.60 8.94
N GLY A 289 -3.61 -11.74 8.23
CA GLY A 289 -3.71 -10.29 8.43
C GLY A 289 -2.36 -9.58 8.62
N ARG A 290 -1.25 -10.23 8.23
CA ARG A 290 0.10 -9.68 8.28
C ARG A 290 0.43 -9.21 6.86
N THR A 291 0.67 -7.93 6.70
CA THR A 291 1.09 -7.35 5.40
C THR A 291 2.58 -7.50 5.10
N ASN A 292 3.32 -8.16 5.99
CA ASN A 292 4.78 -8.20 5.92
C ASN A 292 5.32 -9.47 5.25
N LYS A 293 4.47 -10.46 4.94
CA LYS A 293 4.92 -11.62 4.17
C LYS A 293 4.84 -11.28 2.69
N TYR A 294 5.96 -11.49 2.00
CA TYR A 294 6.05 -11.28 0.57
C TYR A 294 5.20 -12.31 -0.18
N ASN A 295 3.98 -11.93 -0.55
CA ASN A 295 3.13 -12.77 -1.38
C ASN A 295 3.49 -12.61 -2.87
N ALA A 296 4.30 -13.52 -3.40
CA ALA A 296 4.65 -13.49 -4.81
C ALA A 296 3.41 -13.56 -5.73
N ARG A 297 2.39 -14.35 -5.37
CA ARG A 297 1.19 -14.52 -6.18
C ARG A 297 0.35 -13.25 -6.23
N ALA A 298 0.06 -12.62 -5.08
CA ALA A 298 -0.70 -11.38 -5.02
C ALA A 298 0.02 -10.25 -5.76
N ARG A 299 1.35 -10.15 -5.60
CA ARG A 299 2.21 -9.21 -6.34
C ARG A 299 2.09 -9.41 -7.86
N MET A 300 2.12 -10.65 -8.32
CA MET A 300 1.96 -10.99 -9.73
C MET A 300 0.55 -10.63 -10.25
N LEU A 301 -0.49 -10.85 -9.47
CA LEU A 301 -1.86 -10.44 -9.82
C LEU A 301 -1.97 -8.93 -10.05
N ARG A 302 -1.22 -8.09 -9.30
CA ARG A 302 -1.21 -6.64 -9.53
C ARG A 302 -0.75 -6.23 -10.92
N LEU A 303 0.10 -7.03 -11.57
CA LEU A 303 0.62 -6.70 -12.89
C LEU A 303 -0.46 -6.75 -13.97
N VAL A 304 -1.51 -7.54 -13.75
CA VAL A 304 -2.65 -7.68 -14.66
C VAL A 304 -3.91 -6.98 -14.18
N THR A 305 -3.97 -6.62 -12.90
CA THR A 305 -5.10 -5.88 -12.34
C THR A 305 -4.90 -4.38 -12.56
N PRO A 306 -5.75 -3.74 -13.38
CA PRO A 306 -5.75 -2.29 -13.45
C PRO A 306 -6.19 -1.73 -12.09
N PRO A 307 -5.41 -0.81 -11.49
CA PRO A 307 -5.73 -0.25 -10.17
C PRO A 307 -6.88 0.74 -10.22
N VAL A 308 -7.12 1.35 -11.38
CA VAL A 308 -8.08 2.42 -11.61
C VAL A 308 -8.78 2.14 -12.93
N ALA A 309 -10.10 2.26 -12.97
CA ALA A 309 -10.88 2.05 -14.18
C ALA A 309 -10.70 3.18 -15.20
N GLN A 310 -10.32 4.37 -14.74
CA GLN A 310 -10.08 5.54 -15.58
C GLN A 310 -8.64 6.02 -15.43
N PRO A 311 -7.82 6.06 -16.49
CA PRO A 311 -6.42 6.39 -16.35
C PRO A 311 -6.15 7.90 -16.24
N PHE A 312 -7.09 8.79 -16.60
CA PHE A 312 -6.77 10.19 -16.93
C PHE A 312 -6.66 11.14 -15.74
N GLY A 313 -5.50 11.77 -15.57
CA GLY A 313 -5.30 12.90 -14.63
C GLY A 313 -5.56 12.52 -13.18
N VAL A 314 -5.40 11.24 -12.86
CA VAL A 314 -5.72 10.65 -11.56
C VAL A 314 -4.68 11.00 -10.51
N VAL A 315 -3.45 11.30 -10.94
CA VAL A 315 -2.37 11.63 -10.00
C VAL A 315 -1.89 13.05 -10.24
N ASN A 316 -1.95 13.87 -9.20
CA ASN A 316 -1.31 15.18 -9.17
C ASN A 316 0.06 15.05 -8.50
N LEU A 317 1.13 15.33 -9.24
CA LEU A 317 2.51 15.35 -8.75
C LEU A 317 2.92 16.77 -8.44
N LEU A 318 2.80 17.16 -7.17
CA LEU A 318 3.41 18.38 -6.68
C LEU A 318 4.92 18.16 -6.53
N THR A 319 5.67 18.55 -7.55
CA THR A 319 7.13 18.47 -7.53
C THR A 319 7.68 19.61 -6.70
N ARG A 320 8.31 19.31 -5.57
CA ARG A 320 9.20 20.28 -4.94
C ARG A 320 10.54 20.19 -5.65
N ALA A 321 10.84 21.19 -6.48
CA ALA A 321 12.22 21.43 -6.88
C ALA A 321 13.02 21.56 -5.60
N ALA A 322 13.86 20.57 -5.32
CA ALA A 322 14.79 20.63 -4.21
C ALA A 322 15.89 21.65 -4.56
N SER A 323 15.53 22.93 -4.67
CA SER A 323 16.48 24.01 -4.54
C SER A 323 16.84 24.04 -3.06
N TRP A 324 17.81 23.22 -2.68
CA TRP A 324 18.57 23.43 -1.44
C TRP A 324 19.43 24.67 -1.66
N GLY A 325 18.77 25.83 -1.77
CA GLY A 325 19.41 27.11 -1.58
C GLY A 325 19.98 27.15 -0.17
N SER A 326 21.05 27.91 0.02
CA SER A 326 21.74 28.12 1.29
C SER A 326 20.89 28.65 2.44
N ASP A 327 19.59 28.83 2.24
CA ASP A 327 18.65 29.24 3.26
C ASP A 327 18.21 27.99 4.01
N SER A 328 18.82 27.79 5.17
CA SER A 328 18.48 26.74 6.13
C SER A 328 16.97 26.77 6.40
N ILE A 329 16.26 25.76 5.90
CA ILE A 329 15.02 25.33 6.54
C ILE A 329 15.46 24.77 7.90
N ASP A 330 15.11 25.47 8.98
CA ASP A 330 15.32 24.98 10.35
C ASP A 330 14.49 23.71 10.52
N LEU A 331 15.16 22.57 10.36
CA LEU A 331 14.58 21.25 10.55
C LEU A 331 14.25 20.97 12.03
N GLU A 332 14.58 21.88 12.95
CA GLU A 332 14.17 21.83 14.36
C GLU A 332 12.65 22.01 14.51
N GLU A 333 11.97 22.76 13.63
CA GLU A 333 10.49 22.92 13.71
C GLU A 333 9.71 21.65 13.32
N LEU A 334 10.34 20.68 12.65
CA LEU A 334 9.70 19.43 12.24
C LEU A 334 10.01 18.24 13.16
N SER A 335 11.00 18.35 14.06
CA SER A 335 11.33 17.29 15.02
C SER A 335 10.50 17.31 16.30
N ASP A 336 9.95 18.47 16.68
CA ASP A 336 9.30 18.65 17.99
C ASP A 336 7.89 18.05 18.10
N ASN A 337 7.31 17.55 17.00
CA ASN A 337 5.99 16.90 17.00
C ASN A 337 6.04 15.37 16.99
N TRP A 338 7.22 14.75 17.14
CA TRP A 338 7.35 13.31 17.34
C TRP A 338 7.45 12.99 18.83
N ILE A 339 6.29 12.89 19.49
CA ILE A 339 6.20 12.32 20.84
C ILE A 339 6.41 10.81 20.71
N ASP A 340 7.55 10.36 21.21
CA ASP A 340 7.89 8.94 21.37
C ASP A 340 7.15 8.39 22.60
N GLU A 341 5.94 7.84 22.41
CA GLU A 341 5.17 7.14 23.45
C GLU A 341 5.70 5.72 23.76
N SER A 342 7.02 5.50 23.68
CA SER A 342 7.64 4.22 24.02
C SER A 342 8.67 4.31 25.15
N SER A 343 8.34 5.04 26.22
CA SER A 343 9.01 4.87 27.52
C SER A 343 8.16 4.00 28.45
N SER A 344 8.15 2.70 28.20
CA SER A 344 7.68 1.73 29.19
C SER A 344 8.73 1.59 30.28
N GLU A 345 8.27 1.82 31.50
CA GLU A 345 8.97 1.84 32.78
C GLU A 345 9.96 0.68 33.01
N ASP A 346 11.16 1.07 33.45
CA ASP A 346 12.09 0.25 34.21
C ASP A 346 11.38 -0.36 35.43
N THR A 347 11.29 -1.69 35.48
CA THR A 347 11.11 -2.40 36.75
C THR A 347 12.40 -3.14 37.07
N SER A 348 13.12 -2.57 38.01
CA SER A 348 14.37 -3.04 38.58
C SER A 348 14.19 -4.34 39.36
N ASP A 349 15.13 -5.26 39.11
CA ASP A 349 15.79 -6.17 40.05
C ASP A 349 15.18 -6.34 41.45
N HIS A 350 14.61 -7.52 41.68
CA HIS A 350 14.74 -8.21 42.96
C HIS A 350 15.31 -9.61 42.72
N THR A 351 16.62 -9.74 42.92
CA THR A 351 17.29 -11.01 43.18
C THR A 351 16.90 -11.43 44.59
N ASP A 352 16.17 -12.53 44.73
CA ASP A 352 15.98 -13.19 46.02
C ASP A 352 16.44 -14.65 45.97
N GLN A 353 16.95 -15.06 47.11
CA GLN A 353 17.94 -16.09 47.32
C GLN A 353 17.39 -17.52 47.23
N SER A 354 18.34 -18.42 46.95
CA SER A 354 18.36 -19.86 47.18
C SER A 354 17.64 -20.36 48.45
N GLU A 355 16.95 -21.50 48.36
CA GLU A 355 17.31 -22.78 49.02
C GLU A 355 16.15 -23.80 49.03
N SER A 356 16.52 -25.08 49.21
CA SER A 356 15.75 -26.31 49.46
C SER A 356 15.06 -26.96 48.24
N ASP A 357 15.50 -28.11 47.74
CA ASP A 357 15.66 -29.48 48.30
C ASP A 357 14.42 -30.37 48.08
N GLU A 358 14.72 -31.60 47.64
CA GLU A 358 13.88 -32.81 47.67
C GLU A 358 12.64 -32.84 46.76
N SER A 359 12.27 -33.90 46.05
CA SER A 359 12.55 -35.33 46.13
C SER A 359 12.00 -36.03 44.88
N SER A 360 12.59 -37.18 44.55
CA SER A 360 12.07 -38.35 43.83
C SER A 360 10.68 -38.30 43.16
N ASP A 361 10.58 -38.76 41.91
CA ASP A 361 9.98 -40.08 41.71
C ASP A 361 10.29 -40.70 40.34
N GLU A 362 10.58 -42.00 40.38
CA GLU A 362 10.84 -42.87 39.24
C GLU A 362 9.52 -43.27 38.56
N GLY A 363 9.40 -43.02 37.26
CA GLY A 363 8.26 -43.44 36.43
C GLY A 363 8.67 -44.49 35.40
N HIS A 364 8.37 -45.74 35.71
CA HIS A 364 8.48 -46.95 34.87
C HIS A 364 8.12 -46.75 33.38
N ILE A 365 8.97 -47.32 32.51
CA ILE A 365 8.61 -47.71 31.14
C ILE A 365 8.29 -49.20 31.18
N GLY A 366 7.05 -49.56 30.82
CA GLY A 366 6.64 -50.93 30.52
C GLY A 366 6.17 -51.00 29.07
N ASP A 367 6.76 -51.97 28.36
CA ASP A 367 6.48 -52.57 27.03
C ASP A 367 5.47 -51.93 26.05
#